data_AF-A0A522VHK1-F1
#
_entry.id   AF-A0A522VHK1-F1
#
_cell.length_a   1.000
_cell.length_b   1.000
_cell.length_c   1.000
_cell.angle_alpha   90.00
_cell.angle_beta   90.00
_cell.angle_gamma   90.00
#
_symmetry.space_group_name_H-M   'P 1'
#
loop_
_entity.id
_entity.type
_entity.pdbx_description
1 polymer ?
#
loop_
_entity_poly.entity_id
_entity_poly.type
_entity_poly.pdbx_seq_one_letter_code
_entity_poly.pdbx_strand_id
1 'polypeptide(L)'
;MRPPTPMALVWRRAMEVAYDAKLSSYGIDDLASFGMFRNFDVVNNSWGYDQPFSANSLTSAWVKGQIDGIEDAAQHGRNGLGTIVEFGAGNDYALGFDTNQQSDTASRHVITTGAVNSTKNPGVSTPRYSTPGASILVSAAGTDMTAPAIKLTNADGDTLGAESEAEGGTSFAGPVVSGIAALMLEANANLGYRDVQKILAYSAHLVADAATDWRYNGATDWNGGGLHVSHDYGFGGVDNFRCAA
;
A
#
# COMPACT_ATOMS: atom_id res chain seq x y z
N MET A 1 6.27 -7.96 16.95
CA MET A 1 5.13 -7.42 16.18
C MET A 1 4.75 -6.10 16.78
N ARG A 2 4.83 -5.01 16.00
CA ARG A 2 4.23 -3.73 16.40
C ARG A 2 2.70 -3.95 16.46
N PRO A 3 1.98 -3.43 17.48
CA PRO A 3 0.53 -3.49 17.46
C PRO A 3 0.02 -2.84 16.16
N PRO A 4 -0.98 -3.43 15.48
CA PRO A 4 -1.55 -2.82 14.30
C PRO A 4 -1.95 -1.38 14.63
N THR A 5 -1.57 -0.43 13.77
CA THR A 5 -2.21 0.91 13.81
C THR A 5 -3.71 0.66 13.80
N PRO A 6 -4.53 1.37 14.61
CA PRO A 6 -5.96 1.13 14.65
C PRO A 6 -6.50 1.13 13.22
N MET A 7 -6.84 -0.07 12.74
CA MET A 7 -7.36 -0.40 11.42
C MET A 7 -8.29 0.72 10.95
N ALA A 8 -9.21 1.09 11.83
CA ALA A 8 -10.00 2.31 11.86
C ALA A 8 -9.67 3.49 10.94
N LEU A 9 -8.49 4.09 11.13
CA LEU A 9 -8.15 5.40 10.60
C LEU A 9 -7.59 5.32 9.17
N VAL A 10 -6.94 4.20 8.89
CA VAL A 10 -6.42 3.72 7.62
C VAL A 10 -7.60 3.53 6.62
N TRP A 11 -8.69 2.88 7.03
CA TRP A 11 -9.85 2.58 6.16
C TRP A 11 -10.64 3.79 5.64
N ARG A 12 -10.62 4.93 6.34
CA ARG A 12 -11.45 6.10 5.98
C ARG A 12 -10.98 6.78 4.69
N ARG A 13 -9.70 6.71 4.33
CA ARG A 13 -9.18 7.36 3.11
C ARG A 13 -9.41 6.52 1.86
N ALA A 14 -9.39 5.19 1.98
CA ALA A 14 -9.88 4.32 0.91
C ALA A 14 -11.34 4.68 0.55
N MET A 15 -12.18 4.99 1.55
CA MET A 15 -13.56 5.46 1.31
C MET A 15 -13.64 6.86 0.70
N GLU A 16 -12.76 7.81 1.02
CA GLU A 16 -12.82 9.12 0.35
C GLU A 16 -12.45 9.02 -1.14
N VAL A 17 -11.64 8.02 -1.49
CA VAL A 17 -11.30 7.72 -2.88
C VAL A 17 -12.40 6.90 -3.55
N ALA A 18 -12.82 5.78 -2.95
CA ALA A 18 -13.83 4.86 -3.45
C ALA A 18 -15.00 4.74 -2.45
N TYR A 19 -15.85 5.77 -2.37
CA TYR A 19 -16.87 5.90 -1.33
C TYR A 19 -18.03 4.91 -1.43
N ASP A 20 -18.26 4.33 -2.62
CA ASP A 20 -19.30 3.32 -2.86
C ASP A 20 -18.80 1.87 -2.71
N ALA A 21 -17.51 1.67 -2.39
CA ALA A 21 -16.94 0.34 -2.21
C ALA A 21 -17.49 -0.37 -0.96
N LYS A 22 -17.71 -1.69 -1.06
CA LYS A 22 -18.05 -2.52 0.10
C LYS A 22 -16.80 -2.78 0.93
N LEU A 23 -16.89 -2.54 2.23
CA LEU A 23 -15.78 -2.70 3.15
C LEU A 23 -15.99 -3.89 4.09
N SER A 24 -14.88 -4.50 4.48
CA SER A 24 -14.82 -5.53 5.50
C SER A 24 -13.49 -5.40 6.23
N SER A 25 -13.47 -5.74 7.52
CA SER A 25 -12.25 -5.85 8.31
C SER A 25 -12.08 -7.29 8.74
N TYR A 26 -10.84 -7.76 8.79
CA TYR A 26 -10.52 -9.11 9.27
C TYR A 26 -9.27 -9.05 10.15
N GLY A 27 -9.34 -9.65 11.34
CA GLY A 27 -8.19 -9.77 12.24
C GLY A 27 -7.23 -10.85 11.75
N ILE A 28 -5.92 -10.65 11.91
CA ILE A 28 -4.91 -11.66 11.60
C ILE A 28 -4.49 -12.33 12.90
N ASP A 29 -5.29 -13.30 13.32
CA ASP A 29 -5.15 -13.96 14.62
C ASP A 29 -4.46 -15.34 14.52
N ASP A 30 -4.44 -15.92 13.31
CA ASP A 30 -3.89 -17.25 13.05
C ASP A 30 -3.36 -17.41 11.61
N LEU A 31 -2.85 -18.61 11.28
CA LEU A 31 -2.35 -18.91 9.94
C LEU A 31 -3.45 -18.97 8.87
N ALA A 32 -4.68 -19.33 9.25
CA ALA A 32 -5.79 -19.42 8.29
C ALA A 32 -6.22 -18.02 7.81
N SER A 33 -5.97 -17.01 8.63
CA SER A 33 -6.22 -15.60 8.33
C SER A 33 -5.53 -15.15 7.04
N PHE A 34 -4.32 -15.64 6.73
CA PHE A 34 -3.64 -15.30 5.48
C PHE A 34 -4.31 -15.87 4.23
N GLY A 35 -4.95 -17.04 4.35
CA GLY A 35 -5.71 -17.64 3.25
C GLY A 35 -6.98 -16.84 2.89
N MET A 36 -7.44 -15.94 3.77
CA MET A 36 -8.61 -15.10 3.51
C MET A 36 -8.35 -14.03 2.46
N PHE A 37 -7.09 -13.67 2.19
CA PHE A 37 -6.75 -12.60 1.25
C PHE A 37 -7.41 -12.81 -0.11
N ARG A 38 -7.39 -14.05 -0.63
CA ARG A 38 -7.98 -14.42 -1.93
C ARG A 38 -9.48 -14.15 -2.07
N ASN A 39 -10.20 -14.00 -0.95
CA ASN A 39 -11.64 -13.83 -0.93
C ASN A 39 -12.06 -12.36 -1.12
N PHE A 40 -11.09 -11.44 -1.20
CA PHE A 40 -11.32 -10.01 -1.38
C PHE A 40 -10.78 -9.54 -2.73
N ASP A 41 -11.34 -8.45 -3.25
CA ASP A 41 -10.82 -7.80 -4.45
C ASP A 41 -9.51 -7.05 -4.18
N VAL A 42 -9.48 -6.33 -3.05
CA VAL A 42 -8.34 -5.53 -2.56
C VAL A 42 -8.14 -5.81 -1.08
N VAL A 43 -6.89 -6.01 -0.65
CA VAL A 43 -6.51 -6.20 0.75
C VAL A 43 -5.46 -5.15 1.13
N ASN A 44 -5.73 -4.38 2.18
CA ASN A 44 -4.82 -3.37 2.73
C ASN A 44 -4.16 -3.89 4.01
N ASN A 45 -2.83 -3.74 4.12
CA ASN A 45 -2.07 -4.19 5.27
C ASN A 45 -1.18 -3.07 5.82
N SER A 46 -1.56 -2.53 6.98
CA SER A 46 -0.82 -1.50 7.70
C SER A 46 -0.16 -2.04 8.98
N TRP A 47 0.55 -3.16 8.83
CA TRP A 47 1.28 -3.85 9.89
C TRP A 47 2.59 -4.41 9.31
N GLY A 48 3.49 -4.84 10.18
CA GLY A 48 4.78 -5.37 9.76
C GLY A 48 5.63 -5.82 10.94
N TYR A 49 6.90 -6.06 10.64
CA TYR A 49 7.86 -6.61 11.59
C TYR A 49 8.75 -5.52 12.20
N ASP A 50 9.11 -5.68 13.47
CA ASP A 50 9.86 -4.69 14.25
C ASP A 50 11.38 -4.85 14.16
N GLN A 51 11.87 -5.87 13.46
CA GLN A 51 13.29 -6.15 13.27
C GLN A 51 13.59 -6.50 11.81
N PRO A 52 14.68 -5.97 11.22
CA PRO A 52 15.12 -6.35 9.87
C PRO A 52 15.29 -7.86 9.74
N PHE A 53 14.91 -8.42 8.59
CA PHE A 53 15.07 -9.84 8.24
C PHE A 53 14.31 -10.84 9.13
N SER A 54 13.44 -10.38 10.03
CA SER A 54 12.65 -11.29 10.88
C SER A 54 11.52 -12.00 10.11
N ALA A 55 11.03 -11.41 9.01
CA ALA A 55 10.05 -12.02 8.12
C ALA A 55 10.67 -12.83 6.97
N ASN A 56 11.92 -13.28 7.06
CA ASN A 56 12.59 -13.98 5.95
C ASN A 56 12.90 -15.46 6.25
N SER A 57 12.52 -15.95 7.43
CA SER A 57 12.76 -17.34 7.81
C SER A 57 11.59 -18.23 7.40
N LEU A 58 11.75 -18.97 6.30
CA LEU A 58 10.76 -19.98 5.84
C LEU A 58 10.53 -21.13 6.84
N THR A 59 11.36 -21.23 7.89
CA THR A 59 11.15 -22.17 9.00
C THR A 59 10.07 -21.72 9.99
N SER A 60 9.71 -20.42 9.98
CA SER A 60 8.57 -19.91 10.74
C SER A 60 7.29 -20.24 9.99
N ALA A 61 6.41 -21.06 10.59
CA ALA A 61 5.10 -21.37 10.02
C ALA A 61 4.27 -20.11 9.77
N TRP A 62 4.43 -19.08 10.61
CA TRP A 62 3.80 -17.78 10.44
C TRP A 62 4.26 -17.06 9.17
N VAL A 63 5.57 -16.88 9.02
CA VAL A 63 6.15 -16.22 7.84
C VAL A 63 5.83 -17.00 6.58
N LYS A 64 5.93 -18.34 6.63
CA LYS A 64 5.54 -19.18 5.50
C LYS A 64 4.06 -19.01 5.16
N GLY A 65 3.17 -19.03 6.16
CA GLY A 65 1.73 -18.84 5.95
C GLY A 65 1.39 -17.48 5.34
N GLN A 66 2.09 -16.42 5.74
CA GLN A 66 1.97 -15.09 5.14
C GLN A 66 2.36 -15.12 3.65
N ILE A 67 3.54 -15.67 3.32
CA ILE A 67 4.03 -15.78 1.94
C ILE A 67 3.07 -16.61 1.09
N ASP A 68 2.69 -17.80 1.58
CA ASP A 68 1.76 -18.69 0.91
C ASP A 68 0.40 -18.01 0.67
N GLY A 69 -0.12 -17.25 1.65
CA GLY A 69 -1.38 -16.53 1.52
C GLY A 69 -1.32 -15.39 0.50
N ILE A 70 -0.22 -14.65 0.44
CA ILE A 70 0.02 -13.63 -0.60
C ILE A 70 0.08 -14.28 -1.98
N GLU A 71 0.79 -15.41 -2.13
CA GLU A 71 0.87 -16.14 -3.39
C GLU A 71 -0.48 -16.72 -3.82
N ASP A 72 -1.25 -17.30 -2.88
CA ASP A 72 -2.58 -17.83 -3.12
C ASP A 72 -3.56 -16.74 -3.56
N ALA A 73 -3.50 -15.57 -2.91
CA ALA A 73 -4.30 -14.40 -3.28
C ALA A 73 -3.99 -13.93 -4.72
N ALA A 74 -2.71 -13.90 -5.10
CA ALA A 74 -2.30 -13.50 -6.44
C ALA A 74 -2.67 -14.54 -7.53
N GLN A 75 -2.69 -15.84 -7.19
CA GLN A 75 -2.96 -16.92 -8.15
C GLN A 75 -4.46 -17.22 -8.29
N HIS A 76 -5.20 -17.18 -7.20
CA HIS A 76 -6.56 -17.72 -7.13
C HIS A 76 -7.61 -16.67 -6.76
N GLY A 77 -7.20 -15.51 -6.26
CA GLY A 77 -8.11 -14.40 -5.99
C GLY A 77 -8.84 -13.93 -7.25
N ARG A 78 -10.06 -13.43 -7.09
CA ARG A 78 -10.86 -12.81 -8.17
C ARG A 78 -10.97 -13.70 -9.42
N ASN A 79 -11.31 -14.98 -9.23
CA ASN A 79 -11.42 -15.99 -10.30
C ASN A 79 -10.11 -16.16 -11.12
N GLY A 80 -8.95 -15.99 -10.49
CA GLY A 80 -7.64 -16.11 -11.13
C GLY A 80 -7.09 -14.81 -11.72
N LEU A 81 -7.81 -13.68 -11.60
CA LEU A 81 -7.25 -12.35 -11.91
C LEU A 81 -6.24 -11.88 -10.84
N GLY A 82 -6.31 -12.47 -9.66
CA GLY A 82 -5.50 -12.17 -8.49
C GLY A 82 -6.07 -11.02 -7.68
N THR A 83 -6.12 -11.21 -6.37
CA THR A 83 -6.42 -10.15 -5.41
C THR A 83 -5.30 -9.12 -5.41
N ILE A 84 -5.67 -7.84 -5.28
CA ILE A 84 -4.71 -6.75 -5.15
C ILE A 84 -4.30 -6.64 -3.68
N VAL A 85 -3.08 -7.02 -3.36
CA VAL A 85 -2.54 -6.99 -2.00
C VAL A 85 -1.64 -5.77 -1.84
N GLU A 86 -1.93 -4.93 -0.85
CA GLU A 86 -1.21 -3.71 -0.55
C GLU A 86 -0.56 -3.82 0.85
N PHE A 87 0.69 -3.35 0.95
CA PHE A 87 1.39 -3.16 2.23
C PHE A 87 2.05 -1.78 2.27
N GLY A 88 1.92 -1.09 3.40
CA GLY A 88 2.70 0.12 3.64
C GLY A 88 4.20 -0.19 3.76
N ALA A 89 5.07 0.67 3.21
CA ALA A 89 6.52 0.50 3.24
C ALA A 89 7.11 0.48 4.67
N GLY A 90 6.44 1.10 5.64
CA GLY A 90 6.90 1.23 7.02
C GLY A 90 7.35 2.65 7.36
N ASN A 91 7.61 2.89 8.65
CA ASN A 91 7.86 4.24 9.20
C ASN A 91 9.24 4.34 9.88
N ASP A 92 10.20 3.51 9.46
CA ASP A 92 11.43 3.25 10.19
C ASP A 92 12.67 3.78 9.44
N TYR A 93 12.49 4.82 8.60
CA TYR A 93 13.58 5.51 7.88
C TYR A 93 14.73 5.90 8.82
N ALA A 94 14.40 6.49 9.99
CA ALA A 94 15.39 6.94 10.97
C ALA A 94 16.19 5.78 11.61
N LEU A 95 15.67 4.56 11.54
CA LEU A 95 16.34 3.34 12.02
C LEU A 95 17.18 2.67 10.92
N GLY A 96 17.17 3.20 9.69
CA GLY A 96 17.91 2.64 8.55
C GLY A 96 17.32 1.34 8.01
N PHE A 97 16.02 1.13 8.20
CA PHE A 97 15.33 -0.04 7.64
C PHE A 97 15.20 0.10 6.12
N ASP A 98 15.04 -1.03 5.44
CA ASP A 98 14.81 -1.09 3.99
C ASP A 98 13.66 -2.05 3.67
N THR A 99 12.77 -1.68 2.75
CA THR A 99 11.59 -2.50 2.40
C THR A 99 11.94 -3.85 1.78
N ASN A 100 13.17 -4.05 1.30
CA ASN A 100 13.65 -5.35 0.81
C ASN A 100 14.01 -6.32 1.95
N GLN A 101 14.01 -5.86 3.21
CA GLN A 101 14.43 -6.67 4.35
C GLN A 101 13.31 -7.55 4.91
N GLN A 102 12.08 -7.46 4.39
CA GLN A 102 10.94 -8.28 4.81
C GLN A 102 10.26 -8.91 3.60
N SER A 103 9.80 -10.15 3.73
CA SER A 103 9.24 -10.92 2.61
C SER A 103 7.90 -10.40 2.11
N ASP A 104 7.11 -9.74 2.96
CA ASP A 104 5.85 -9.09 2.59
C ASP A 104 6.09 -7.87 1.70
N THR A 105 6.86 -6.90 2.17
CA THR A 105 7.16 -5.68 1.41
C THR A 105 8.11 -5.91 0.23
N ALA A 106 8.86 -7.02 0.20
CA ALA A 106 9.70 -7.42 -0.93
C ALA A 106 8.97 -8.32 -1.95
N SER A 107 7.75 -8.77 -1.65
CA SER A 107 7.01 -9.66 -2.56
C SER A 107 6.58 -8.94 -3.83
N ARG A 108 6.88 -9.53 -4.99
CA ARG A 108 6.39 -9.03 -6.30
C ARG A 108 4.85 -9.03 -6.42
N HIS A 109 4.17 -9.80 -5.57
CA HIS A 109 2.72 -9.93 -5.57
C HIS A 109 2.03 -8.82 -4.78
N VAL A 110 2.81 -7.99 -4.08
CA VAL A 110 2.32 -6.91 -3.23
C VAL A 110 2.61 -5.56 -3.89
N ILE A 111 1.70 -4.61 -3.69
CA ILE A 111 1.96 -3.19 -3.90
C ILE A 111 2.51 -2.63 -2.60
N THR A 112 3.83 -2.41 -2.56
CA THR A 112 4.48 -1.76 -1.43
C THR A 112 4.39 -0.25 -1.60
N THR A 113 3.75 0.44 -0.66
CA THR A 113 3.39 1.86 -0.76
C THR A 113 4.24 2.73 0.15
N GLY A 114 5.05 3.60 -0.45
CA GLY A 114 5.75 4.68 0.26
C GLY A 114 4.81 5.85 0.61
N ALA A 115 5.27 6.78 1.43
CA ALA A 115 4.47 7.93 1.83
C ALA A 115 5.09 9.29 1.47
N VAL A 116 4.23 10.20 1.02
CA VAL A 116 4.53 11.61 0.73
C VAL A 116 3.55 12.52 1.48
N ASN A 117 3.81 13.83 1.52
CA ASN A 117 2.83 14.77 2.04
C ASN A 117 1.57 14.81 1.16
N SER A 118 0.47 15.30 1.73
CA SER A 118 -0.78 15.44 1.00
C SER A 118 -0.66 16.36 -0.22
N THR A 119 -1.59 16.21 -1.17
CA THR A 119 -1.67 17.08 -2.36
C THR A 119 -1.86 18.56 -2.03
N LYS A 120 -2.29 18.91 -0.81
CA LYS A 120 -2.40 20.29 -0.33
C LYS A 120 -1.02 20.90 0.01
N ASN A 121 -0.05 20.06 0.36
CA ASN A 121 1.33 20.44 0.64
C ASN A 121 2.29 19.44 -0.04
N PRO A 122 2.30 19.40 -1.40
CA PRO A 122 2.96 18.32 -2.12
C PRO A 122 4.47 18.34 -1.90
N GLY A 123 5.06 17.16 -1.73
CA GLY A 123 6.49 17.01 -1.48
C GLY A 123 6.75 15.93 -0.43
N VAL A 124 7.89 16.04 0.24
CA VAL A 124 8.38 15.07 1.21
C VAL A 124 8.11 15.50 2.65
N SER A 125 7.77 14.54 3.52
CA SER A 125 7.73 14.78 4.96
C SER A 125 9.12 15.12 5.49
N THR A 126 9.20 16.16 6.31
CA THR A 126 10.43 16.55 7.02
C THR A 126 10.18 16.57 8.53
N PRO A 127 10.82 15.68 9.32
CA PRO A 127 11.79 14.65 8.91
C PRO A 127 11.15 13.52 8.08
N ARG A 128 11.99 12.82 7.31
CA ARG A 128 11.58 11.62 6.57
C ARG A 128 11.29 10.49 7.55
N TYR A 129 10.18 9.79 7.32
CA TYR A 129 9.80 8.62 8.11
C TYR A 129 9.57 7.37 7.23
N SER A 130 9.11 7.53 5.99
CA SER A 130 8.79 6.40 5.09
C SER A 130 10.03 5.56 4.85
N THR A 131 9.98 4.28 5.23
CA THR A 131 11.08 3.34 4.98
C THR A 131 11.37 3.28 3.48
N PRO A 132 12.61 3.50 3.02
CA PRO A 132 12.97 3.42 1.62
C PRO A 132 13.22 1.96 1.19
N GLY A 133 13.27 1.71 -0.11
CA GLY A 133 13.77 0.46 -0.66
C GLY A 133 13.30 0.23 -2.09
N ALA A 134 14.07 -0.60 -2.81
CA ALA A 134 13.80 -0.94 -4.21
C ALA A 134 12.45 -1.65 -4.46
N SER A 135 11.78 -2.17 -3.41
CA SER A 135 10.50 -2.85 -3.57
C SER A 135 9.28 -1.93 -3.52
N ILE A 136 9.45 -0.64 -3.21
CA ILE A 136 8.36 0.34 -3.29
C ILE A 136 7.89 0.46 -4.75
N LEU A 137 6.60 0.23 -4.98
CA LEU A 137 6.02 0.38 -6.32
C LEU A 137 5.64 1.83 -6.60
N VAL A 138 4.91 2.45 -5.68
CA VAL A 138 4.43 3.84 -5.77
C VAL A 138 4.34 4.44 -4.38
N SER A 139 4.12 5.76 -4.32
CA SER A 139 3.85 6.48 -3.08
C SER A 139 2.52 7.21 -3.12
N ALA A 140 1.93 7.42 -1.95
CA ALA A 140 0.70 8.19 -1.81
C ALA A 140 0.76 9.13 -0.60
N ALA A 141 -0.22 10.03 -0.52
CA ALA A 141 -0.35 10.94 0.60
C ALA A 141 -0.47 10.16 1.92
N GLY A 142 0.48 10.35 2.84
CA GLY A 142 0.52 9.74 4.16
C GLY A 142 0.69 10.72 5.32
N THR A 143 0.96 12.00 5.06
CA THR A 143 1.08 13.09 6.06
C THR A 143 0.38 14.37 5.59
N ASP A 144 0.19 15.34 6.50
CA ASP A 144 -0.48 16.63 6.24
C ASP A 144 -1.90 16.47 5.68
N MET A 145 -2.60 15.42 6.13
CA MET A 145 -3.95 15.10 5.70
C MET A 145 -4.96 15.58 6.74
N THR A 146 -5.88 16.46 6.35
CA THR A 146 -7.05 16.86 7.17
C THR A 146 -8.27 16.05 6.72
N ALA A 147 -8.92 15.31 7.63
CA ALA A 147 -10.18 14.60 7.38
C ALA A 147 -11.19 14.96 8.47
N PRO A 148 -12.49 15.10 8.15
CA PRO A 148 -13.53 15.07 9.17
C PRO A 148 -13.49 13.73 9.92
N ALA A 149 -13.89 13.65 11.19
CA ALA A 149 -14.00 12.36 11.88
C ALA A 149 -15.23 11.58 11.36
N ILE A 150 -15.07 10.32 10.93
CA ILE A 150 -16.18 9.36 10.78
C ILE A 150 -15.83 8.12 11.60
N LYS A 151 -16.79 7.67 12.41
CA LYS A 151 -16.73 6.39 13.13
C LYS A 151 -17.53 5.37 12.34
N LEU A 152 -16.89 4.28 11.93
CA LEU A 152 -17.54 3.08 11.41
C LEU A 152 -17.59 2.01 12.50
N THR A 153 -18.51 1.08 12.43
CA THR A 153 -18.49 -0.11 13.29
C THR A 153 -18.48 -1.33 12.40
N ASN A 154 -17.50 -2.22 12.56
CA ASN A 154 -17.45 -3.45 11.77
C ASN A 154 -18.53 -4.46 12.24
N ALA A 155 -18.69 -5.56 11.51
CA ALA A 155 -19.66 -6.60 11.84
C ALA A 155 -19.38 -7.28 13.20
N ASP A 156 -18.14 -7.19 13.69
CA ASP A 156 -17.68 -7.76 14.96
C ASP A 156 -17.85 -6.79 16.15
N GLY A 157 -18.32 -5.56 15.90
CA GLY A 157 -18.60 -4.55 16.93
C GLY A 157 -17.45 -3.57 17.22
N ASP A 158 -16.32 -3.66 16.53
CA ASP A 158 -15.21 -2.73 16.69
C ASP A 158 -15.55 -1.37 16.09
N THR A 159 -15.38 -0.31 16.88
CA THR A 159 -15.55 1.06 16.41
C THR A 159 -14.24 1.56 15.80
N LEU A 160 -14.34 1.87 14.52
CA LEU A 160 -13.31 2.30 13.60
C LEU A 160 -13.37 3.82 13.40
N GLY A 161 -12.51 4.59 14.06
CA GLY A 161 -12.24 6.00 13.76
C GLY A 161 -12.00 6.83 15.02
N ALA A 162 -11.13 7.84 14.94
CA ALA A 162 -10.86 8.78 16.03
C ALA A 162 -11.34 10.21 15.67
N GLU A 163 -11.56 11.02 16.71
CA GLU A 163 -11.68 12.48 16.61
C GLU A 163 -10.43 13.03 15.89
N SER A 164 -10.55 14.18 15.22
CA SER A 164 -9.49 14.78 14.40
C SER A 164 -8.14 14.87 15.11
N GLU A 165 -7.19 14.03 14.73
CA GLU A 165 -5.78 14.11 15.14
C GLU A 165 -4.89 14.15 13.90
N ALA A 166 -3.76 14.85 14.02
CA ALA A 166 -2.73 14.92 12.99
C ALA A 166 -1.96 13.60 12.96
N GLU A 167 -2.59 12.57 12.40
CA GLU A 167 -2.01 11.25 12.25
C GLU A 167 -1.39 11.10 10.86
N GLY A 168 -0.26 10.40 10.79
CA GLY A 168 0.50 10.22 9.55
C GLY A 168 1.30 8.92 9.54
N GLY A 169 1.82 8.56 8.38
CA GLY A 169 2.53 7.29 8.20
C GLY A 169 2.22 6.63 6.87
N THR A 170 2.96 5.57 6.52
CA THR A 170 2.62 4.72 5.37
C THR A 170 1.27 4.03 5.54
N SER A 171 0.80 3.89 6.78
CA SER A 171 -0.56 3.40 7.09
C SER A 171 -1.67 4.29 6.52
N PHE A 172 -1.39 5.54 6.15
CA PHE A 172 -2.35 6.42 5.48
C PHE A 172 -2.20 6.40 3.96
N ALA A 173 -0.98 6.19 3.48
CA ALA A 173 -0.68 6.09 2.06
C ALA A 173 -1.26 4.81 1.45
N GLY A 174 -1.12 3.67 2.14
CA GLY A 174 -1.61 2.38 1.64
C GLY A 174 -3.11 2.38 1.28
N PRO A 175 -4.00 2.89 2.14
CA PRO A 175 -5.43 2.98 1.85
C PRO A 175 -5.78 3.87 0.67
N VAL A 176 -5.02 4.93 0.43
CA VAL A 176 -5.20 5.76 -0.77
C VAL A 176 -4.97 4.91 -2.02
N VAL A 177 -3.88 4.13 -2.04
CA VAL A 177 -3.59 3.19 -3.14
C VAL A 177 -4.65 2.09 -3.25
N SER A 178 -5.11 1.52 -2.12
CA SER A 178 -6.19 0.53 -2.12
C SER A 178 -7.51 1.10 -2.67
N GLY A 179 -7.85 2.35 -2.33
CA GLY A 179 -9.02 3.03 -2.88
C GLY A 179 -8.89 3.28 -4.39
N ILE A 180 -7.72 3.71 -4.86
CA ILE A 180 -7.45 3.86 -6.30
C ILE A 180 -7.59 2.52 -7.02
N ALA A 181 -7.04 1.45 -6.45
CA ALA A 181 -7.16 0.11 -7.01
C ALA A 181 -8.63 -0.34 -7.09
N ALA A 182 -9.44 -0.04 -6.07
CA ALA A 182 -10.88 -0.31 -6.10
C ALA A 182 -11.59 0.47 -7.23
N LEU A 183 -11.27 1.74 -7.44
CA LEU A 183 -11.80 2.53 -8.56
C LEU A 183 -11.37 1.96 -9.93
N MET A 184 -10.12 1.51 -10.06
CA MET A 184 -9.67 0.84 -11.29
C MET A 184 -10.49 -0.43 -11.57
N LEU A 185 -10.80 -1.21 -10.52
CA LEU A 185 -11.61 -2.42 -10.66
C LEU A 185 -13.10 -2.13 -10.91
N GLU A 186 -13.62 -1.01 -10.38
CA GLU A 186 -14.96 -0.52 -10.71
C GLU A 186 -15.05 -0.16 -12.19
N ALA A 187 -14.05 0.57 -12.70
CA ALA A 187 -13.96 0.93 -14.12
C ALA A 187 -13.77 -0.29 -15.03
N ASN A 188 -12.95 -1.27 -14.59
CA ASN A 188 -12.74 -2.51 -15.32
C ASN A 188 -12.45 -3.70 -14.38
N ALA A 189 -13.47 -4.48 -14.12
CA ALA A 189 -13.37 -5.66 -13.25
C ALA A 189 -12.48 -6.78 -13.82
N ASN A 190 -12.09 -6.74 -15.10
CA ASN A 190 -11.23 -7.76 -15.71
C ASN A 190 -9.74 -7.49 -15.59
N LEU A 191 -9.33 -6.39 -14.95
CA LEU A 191 -7.91 -6.13 -14.67
C LEU A 191 -7.36 -7.19 -13.72
N GLY A 192 -6.23 -7.80 -14.08
CA GLY A 192 -5.46 -8.63 -13.16
C GLY A 192 -4.62 -7.79 -12.20
N TYR A 193 -4.13 -8.37 -11.11
CA TYR A 193 -3.31 -7.64 -10.13
C TYR A 193 -2.07 -6.98 -10.77
N ARG A 194 -1.47 -7.63 -11.78
CA ARG A 194 -0.33 -7.11 -12.54
C ARG A 194 -0.71 -5.93 -13.43
N ASP A 195 -1.93 -5.91 -13.96
CA ASP A 195 -2.42 -4.78 -14.77
C ASP A 195 -2.57 -3.55 -13.88
N VAL A 196 -3.14 -3.73 -12.68
CA VAL A 196 -3.24 -2.66 -11.67
C VAL A 196 -1.86 -2.13 -11.27
N GLN A 197 -0.91 -3.02 -10.95
CA GLN A 197 0.49 -2.62 -10.68
C GLN A 197 1.11 -1.83 -11.84
N LYS A 198 0.85 -2.25 -13.08
CA LYS A 198 1.36 -1.57 -14.28
C LYS A 198 0.72 -0.20 -14.45
N ILE A 199 -0.60 -0.08 -14.31
CA ILE A 199 -1.31 1.21 -14.43
C ILE A 199 -0.78 2.18 -13.37
N LEU A 200 -0.62 1.73 -12.11
CA LEU A 200 -0.03 2.54 -11.05
C LEU A 200 1.38 3.03 -11.42
N ALA A 201 2.26 2.14 -11.89
CA ALA A 201 3.62 2.51 -12.28
C ALA A 201 3.68 3.51 -13.44
N TYR A 202 2.79 3.36 -14.44
CA TYR A 202 2.78 4.24 -15.61
C TYR A 202 2.13 5.58 -15.29
N SER A 203 1.05 5.60 -14.50
CA SER A 203 0.33 6.84 -14.18
C SER A 203 1.04 7.72 -13.14
N ALA A 204 2.01 7.16 -12.41
CA ALA A 204 2.70 7.85 -11.32
C ALA A 204 3.53 9.05 -11.78
N HIS A 205 3.57 10.07 -10.92
CA HIS A 205 4.27 11.33 -11.18
C HIS A 205 5.46 11.52 -10.25
N LEU A 206 6.47 12.26 -10.73
CA LEU A 206 7.65 12.60 -9.93
C LEU A 206 7.23 13.33 -8.65
N VAL A 207 7.74 12.86 -7.52
CA VAL A 207 7.63 13.56 -6.24
C VAL A 207 8.67 14.68 -6.21
N ALA A 208 8.23 15.89 -5.85
CA ALA A 208 9.08 17.06 -5.73
C ALA A 208 9.97 16.95 -4.47
N ASP A 209 11.12 16.32 -4.62
CA ASP A 209 12.12 16.16 -3.58
C ASP A 209 13.52 16.20 -4.22
N ALA A 210 14.30 17.22 -3.86
CA ALA A 210 15.63 17.42 -4.42
C ALA A 210 16.68 16.49 -3.82
N ALA A 211 16.37 15.79 -2.73
CA ALA A 211 17.31 14.91 -2.03
C ALA A 211 17.18 13.43 -2.41
N THR A 212 16.16 13.04 -3.19
CA THR A 212 16.05 11.68 -3.73
C THR A 212 16.84 11.49 -5.02
N ASP A 213 17.30 10.26 -5.25
CA ASP A 213 17.99 9.85 -6.48
C ASP A 213 17.00 9.26 -7.50
N TRP A 214 16.46 10.12 -8.37
CA TRP A 214 15.62 9.69 -9.49
C TRP A 214 16.46 9.08 -10.61
N ARG A 215 16.08 7.86 -11.02
CA ARG A 215 16.63 7.17 -12.18
C ARG A 215 15.55 6.94 -13.22
N TYR A 216 15.94 6.88 -14.48
CA TYR A 216 15.05 6.45 -15.57
C TYR A 216 15.46 5.04 -15.99
N ASN A 217 14.49 4.14 -16.08
CA ASN A 217 14.74 2.77 -16.53
C ASN A 217 14.82 2.70 -18.07
N GLY A 218 15.06 1.49 -18.60
CA GLY A 218 15.18 1.25 -20.05
C GLY A 218 13.85 1.05 -20.78
N ALA A 219 12.70 1.38 -20.17
CA ALA A 219 11.41 1.30 -20.86
C ALA A 219 11.37 2.28 -22.06
N THR A 220 10.51 2.00 -23.03
CA THR A 220 10.36 2.84 -24.25
C THR A 220 8.90 3.18 -24.55
N ASP A 221 7.99 2.64 -23.76
CA ASP A 221 6.54 2.73 -23.90
C ASP A 221 5.91 3.77 -22.96
N TRP A 222 6.72 4.55 -22.23
CA TRP A 222 6.26 5.73 -21.50
C TRP A 222 6.63 7.02 -22.22
N ASN A 223 5.69 7.59 -22.99
CA ASN A 223 5.91 8.80 -23.81
C ASN A 223 7.17 8.73 -24.69
N GLY A 224 7.51 7.53 -25.18
CA GLY A 224 8.71 7.28 -26.00
C GLY A 224 10.02 7.16 -25.22
N GLY A 225 9.97 7.11 -23.88
CA GLY A 225 11.13 6.99 -23.00
C GLY A 225 10.91 6.07 -21.80
N GLY A 226 11.84 6.12 -20.84
CA GLY A 226 11.85 5.30 -19.64
C GLY A 226 10.91 5.79 -18.54
N LEU A 227 10.49 4.89 -17.66
CA LEU A 227 9.80 5.24 -16.43
C LEU A 227 10.81 5.77 -15.41
N HIS A 228 10.40 6.75 -14.62
CA HIS A 228 11.18 7.27 -13.50
C HIS A 228 11.01 6.35 -12.28
N VAL A 229 12.08 6.15 -11.51
CA VAL A 229 12.08 5.32 -10.31
C VAL A 229 13.01 5.91 -9.25
N SER A 230 12.60 5.83 -7.99
CA SER A 230 13.36 6.19 -6.82
C SER A 230 13.19 5.11 -5.75
N HIS A 231 14.22 4.83 -4.95
CA HIS A 231 14.06 3.96 -3.78
C HIS A 231 13.31 4.62 -2.63
N ASP A 232 13.08 5.94 -2.66
CA ASP A 232 12.23 6.62 -1.67
C ASP A 232 10.75 6.57 -2.07
N TYR A 233 10.46 6.52 -3.39
CA TYR A 233 9.10 6.77 -3.90
C TYR A 233 8.57 5.74 -4.90
N GLY A 234 9.34 4.72 -5.27
CA GLY A 234 9.02 3.81 -6.37
C GLY A 234 8.95 4.55 -7.69
N PHE A 235 7.94 4.25 -8.50
CA PHE A 235 7.59 5.01 -9.71
C PHE A 235 6.99 6.39 -9.41
N GLY A 236 6.88 6.81 -8.15
CA GLY A 236 6.44 8.14 -7.76
C GLY A 236 5.04 8.19 -7.15
N GLY A 237 4.50 9.41 -7.06
CA GLY A 237 3.21 9.70 -6.45
C GLY A 237 2.04 9.22 -7.30
N VAL A 238 1.04 8.59 -6.68
CA VAL A 238 -0.24 8.28 -7.34
C VAL A 238 -1.14 9.51 -7.46
N ASP A 239 -1.95 9.55 -8.51
CA ASP A 239 -2.99 10.55 -8.74
C ASP A 239 -4.25 9.85 -9.24
N ASN A 240 -5.35 9.94 -8.48
CA ASN A 240 -6.61 9.27 -8.78
C ASN A 240 -7.07 9.49 -10.23
N PHE A 241 -6.94 10.72 -10.74
CA PHE A 241 -7.43 11.08 -12.08
C PHE A 241 -6.61 10.47 -13.22
N ARG A 242 -5.35 10.08 -12.96
CA ARG A 242 -4.46 9.46 -13.96
C ARG A 242 -4.51 7.94 -13.91
N CYS A 243 -5.00 7.39 -12.81
CA CYS A 243 -5.04 5.96 -12.52
C CYS A 243 -6.35 5.28 -12.97
N ALA A 244 -7.50 5.96 -12.82
CA ALA A 244 -8.83 5.33 -12.94
C ALA A 244 -9.68 5.89 -14.11
N ALA A 245 -9.05 6.54 -15.09
CA ALA A 245 -9.70 7.12 -16.27
C ALA A 245 -9.69 6.18 -17.50
#